data_AF-A0A2A2D0Y5-F1
#
_entry.id   AF-A0A2A2D0Y5-F1
#
_cell.length_a   1.000
_cell.length_b   1.000
_cell.length_c   1.000
_cell.angle_alpha   90.00
_cell.angle_beta   90.00
_cell.angle_gamma   90.00
#
_symmetry.space_group_name_H-M   'P 1'
#
loop_
_entity.id
_entity.type
_entity.pdbx_description
1 polymer ?
#
loop_
_entity_poly.entity_id
_entity_poly.type
_entity_poly.pdbx_seq_one_letter_code
_entity_poly.pdbx_strand_id
1 'polypeptide(L)'
;MVTAADRVIDFLVCSGVRTFFGVPGGPVMPVFDAVLRHDGARLIESRHETAAAFAAIGFWNITGQVPCVLVTAGPGGTNAVTGVAAAHCEQVPLVVLCGDVAQAGWGERMLQDMGGQGLQVERIYQPVTRAQVRLTHPSCASACALEVLEAATGAEVPGPALLVAPLDVAAAEAPAGVLLRKQRGRLPRDGGLVDIARMTAEVLAAAERPLIVVGAGAGASAWLVRQAAETLNIPFTTTPRAKGLIDERHPLSLRGCGMAASWWARRYTAKGVDAALVLGTDLDDCSIGPTPLVGPGAG
;
A
#
# COMPACT_ATOMS: atom_id res chain seq x y z
N MET A 1 1.98 12.24 31.57
CA MET A 1 1.94 13.26 30.50
C MET A 1 1.71 12.52 29.19
N VAL A 2 0.83 13.01 28.32
CA VAL A 2 0.57 12.39 27.01
C VAL A 2 1.31 13.19 25.95
N THR A 3 2.23 12.56 25.22
CA THR A 3 3.09 13.25 24.25
C THR A 3 2.44 13.32 22.86
N ALA A 4 3.03 14.08 21.95
CA ALA A 4 2.60 14.07 20.55
C ALA A 4 2.76 12.68 19.91
N ALA A 5 3.84 11.95 20.24
CA ALA A 5 4.02 10.56 19.81
C ALA A 5 2.88 9.66 20.32
N ASP A 6 2.46 9.80 21.58
CA ASP A 6 1.32 9.06 22.13
C ASP A 6 0.04 9.30 21.32
N ARG A 7 -0.21 10.56 20.92
CA ARG A 7 -1.39 10.92 20.12
C ARG A 7 -1.35 10.33 18.70
N VAL A 8 -0.18 10.31 18.07
CA VAL A 8 -0.01 9.69 16.75
C VAL A 8 -0.30 8.19 16.84
N ILE A 9 0.31 7.51 17.81
CA ILE A 9 0.15 6.06 17.97
C ILE A 9 -1.29 5.68 18.35
N ASP A 10 -1.89 6.37 19.32
CA ASP A 10 -3.28 6.16 19.73
C ASP A 10 -4.24 6.29 18.53
N PHE A 11 -4.07 7.34 17.72
CA PHE A 11 -4.88 7.54 16.52
C PHE A 11 -4.71 6.40 15.50
N LEU A 12 -3.47 6.01 15.20
CA LEU A 12 -3.16 4.94 14.25
C LEU A 12 -3.75 3.60 14.72
N VAL A 13 -3.59 3.26 16.00
CA VAL A 13 -4.11 2.03 16.60
C VAL A 13 -5.64 2.01 16.61
N CYS A 14 -6.28 3.12 17.00
CA CYS A 14 -7.74 3.28 16.92
C CYS A 14 -8.27 3.17 15.48
N SER A 15 -7.45 3.52 14.50
CA SER A 15 -7.76 3.42 13.07
C SER A 15 -7.42 2.05 12.45
N GLY A 16 -6.91 1.11 13.25
CA GLY A 16 -6.65 -0.28 12.85
C GLY A 16 -5.18 -0.60 12.53
N VAL A 17 -4.27 0.38 12.58
CA VAL A 17 -2.83 0.16 12.42
C VAL A 17 -2.26 -0.32 13.76
N ARG A 18 -2.27 -1.64 13.96
CA ARG A 18 -1.91 -2.27 15.26
C ARG A 18 -0.54 -2.92 15.27
N THR A 19 0.04 -3.20 14.12
CA THR A 19 1.33 -3.90 14.02
C THR A 19 2.39 -2.96 13.46
N PHE A 20 3.47 -2.80 14.23
CA PHE A 20 4.57 -1.90 13.96
C PHE A 20 5.84 -2.73 13.75
N PHE A 21 6.63 -2.40 12.72
CA PHE A 21 7.90 -3.06 12.41
C PHE A 21 9.01 -2.02 12.49
N GLY A 22 10.16 -2.31 13.09
CA GLY A 22 11.20 -1.28 13.09
C GLY A 22 12.50 -1.67 13.76
N VAL A 23 13.44 -0.74 13.69
CA VAL A 23 14.73 -0.79 14.37
C VAL A 23 14.83 0.45 15.26
N PRO A 24 15.11 0.32 16.57
CA PRO A 24 15.18 1.46 17.47
C PRO A 24 16.37 2.38 17.13
N GLY A 25 16.23 3.66 17.45
CA GLY A 25 17.29 4.66 17.34
C GLY A 25 16.93 5.94 18.10
N GLY A 26 17.92 6.79 18.39
CA GLY A 26 17.74 7.96 19.26
C GLY A 26 16.58 8.88 18.84
N PRO A 27 16.62 9.46 17.63
CA PRO A 27 15.57 10.35 17.12
C PRO A 27 14.14 9.81 17.12
N VAL A 28 13.93 8.50 16.93
CA VAL A 28 12.58 7.89 16.87
C VAL A 28 12.11 7.36 18.24
N MET A 29 12.93 7.45 19.29
CA MET A 29 12.64 6.83 20.58
C MET A 29 11.29 7.22 21.19
N PRO A 30 10.82 8.49 21.16
CA PRO A 30 9.51 8.84 21.69
C PRO A 30 8.36 8.06 21.04
N VAL A 31 8.50 7.71 19.76
CA VAL A 31 7.51 6.91 19.01
C VAL A 31 7.59 5.44 19.42
N PHE A 32 8.80 4.88 19.57
CA PHE A 32 8.97 3.52 20.10
C PHE A 32 8.37 3.37 21.49
N ASP A 33 8.65 4.31 22.40
CA ASP A 33 8.12 4.32 23.76
C ASP A 33 6.59 4.42 23.78
N ALA A 34 6.00 5.22 22.87
CA ALA A 34 4.55 5.31 22.72
C ALA A 34 3.93 4.00 22.25
N VAL A 35 4.56 3.31 21.27
CA VAL A 35 4.11 1.98 20.81
C VAL A 35 4.20 0.95 21.94
N LEU A 36 5.30 0.92 22.69
CA LEU A 36 5.50 -0.04 23.77
C LEU A 36 4.54 0.15 24.95
N ARG A 37 4.08 1.39 25.20
CA ARG A 37 3.12 1.70 26.27
C ARG A 37 1.65 1.47 25.87
N HIS A 38 1.36 1.27 24.58
CA HIS A 38 -0.02 1.22 24.09
C HIS A 38 -0.51 -0.24 23.98
N ASP A 39 -1.48 -0.64 24.80
CA ASP A 39 -1.97 -2.04 24.89
C ASP A 39 -2.50 -2.63 23.56
N GLY A 40 -3.03 -1.78 22.68
CA GLY A 40 -3.51 -2.17 21.35
C GLY A 40 -2.44 -2.26 20.25
N ALA A 41 -1.18 -1.94 20.57
CA ALA A 41 -0.07 -1.92 19.62
C ALA A 41 0.84 -3.14 19.82
N ARG A 42 1.39 -3.66 18.72
CA ARG A 42 2.37 -4.74 18.72
C ARG A 42 3.60 -4.32 17.94
N LEU A 43 4.74 -4.25 18.61
CA LEU A 43 6.04 -4.03 17.99
C LEU A 43 6.68 -5.35 17.55
N ILE A 44 7.19 -5.39 16.34
CA ILE A 44 8.03 -6.44 15.77
C ILE A 44 9.38 -5.82 15.46
N GLU A 45 10.33 -6.01 16.37
CA GLU A 45 11.69 -5.54 16.17
C GLU A 45 12.39 -6.30 15.05
N SER A 46 13.04 -5.57 14.17
CA SER A 46 13.82 -6.09 13.06
C SER A 46 15.32 -5.86 13.29
N ARG A 47 16.16 -6.54 12.51
CA ARG A 47 17.62 -6.34 12.55
C ARG A 47 18.13 -5.35 11.50
N HIS A 48 17.26 -4.93 10.59
CA HIS A 48 17.56 -3.97 9.53
C HIS A 48 16.26 -3.30 9.06
N GLU A 49 16.30 -2.01 8.72
CA GLU A 49 15.11 -1.23 8.36
C GLU A 49 14.50 -1.67 7.04
N THR A 50 15.32 -2.08 6.08
CA THR A 50 14.84 -2.73 4.84
C THR A 50 14.05 -4.01 5.13
N ALA A 51 14.52 -4.81 6.09
CA ALA A 51 13.83 -6.04 6.48
C ALA A 51 12.52 -5.73 7.21
N ALA A 52 12.46 -4.67 8.02
CA ALA A 52 11.23 -4.19 8.64
C ALA A 52 10.18 -3.83 7.57
N ALA A 53 10.58 -3.10 6.53
CA ALA A 53 9.70 -2.73 5.43
C ALA A 53 9.21 -3.95 4.62
N PHE A 54 10.08 -4.91 4.29
CA PHE A 54 9.65 -6.14 3.61
C PHE A 54 8.76 -7.03 4.48
N ALA A 55 9.03 -7.11 5.79
CA ALA A 55 8.16 -7.83 6.72
C ALA A 55 6.76 -7.19 6.79
N ALA A 56 6.69 -5.86 6.77
CA ALA A 56 5.44 -5.12 6.71
C ALA A 56 4.67 -5.41 5.41
N ILE A 57 5.35 -5.45 4.25
CA ILE A 57 4.73 -5.84 2.97
C ILE A 57 4.13 -7.25 3.06
N GLY A 58 4.89 -8.22 3.55
CA GLY A 58 4.41 -9.60 3.74
C GLY A 58 3.21 -9.66 4.70
N PHE A 59 3.25 -8.90 5.79
CA PHE A 59 2.14 -8.80 6.74
C PHE A 59 0.87 -8.25 6.09
N TRP A 60 0.97 -7.18 5.30
CA TRP A 60 -0.18 -6.66 4.54
C TRP A 60 -0.75 -7.72 3.59
N ASN A 61 0.11 -8.36 2.80
CA ASN A 61 -0.32 -9.33 1.80
C ASN A 61 -1.06 -10.55 2.40
N ILE A 62 -0.73 -10.93 3.64
CA ILE A 62 -1.36 -12.06 4.33
C ILE A 62 -2.62 -11.63 5.09
N THR A 63 -2.60 -10.45 5.72
CA THR A 63 -3.63 -10.08 6.71
C THR A 63 -4.63 -9.04 6.21
N GLY A 64 -4.26 -8.26 5.19
CA GLY A 64 -5.01 -7.07 4.76
C GLY A 64 -5.07 -5.96 5.82
N GLN A 65 -4.23 -6.01 6.86
CA GLN A 65 -4.15 -5.00 7.91
C GLN A 65 -2.99 -4.05 7.63
N VAL A 66 -3.25 -2.74 7.63
CA VAL A 66 -2.24 -1.71 7.32
C VAL A 66 -1.14 -1.73 8.39
N PRO A 67 0.12 -2.04 8.02
CA PRO A 67 1.24 -2.01 8.94
C PRO A 67 1.84 -0.60 9.05
N CYS A 68 2.63 -0.39 10.09
CA CYS A 68 3.50 0.77 10.20
C CYS A 68 4.98 0.36 10.35
N VAL A 69 5.87 1.06 9.67
CA VAL A 69 7.33 0.88 9.77
C VAL A 69 7.91 2.07 10.55
N LEU A 70 8.65 1.79 11.62
CA LEU A 70 9.33 2.76 12.46
C LEU A 70 10.83 2.77 12.12
N VAL A 71 11.35 3.95 11.78
CA VAL A 71 12.77 4.15 11.49
C VAL A 71 13.30 5.41 12.14
N THR A 72 14.57 5.39 12.50
CA THR A 72 15.27 6.57 13.03
C THR A 72 15.75 7.51 11.92
N ALA A 73 16.21 8.70 12.29
CA ALA A 73 16.86 9.64 11.37
C ALA A 73 18.17 9.06 10.80
N GLY A 74 18.73 9.72 9.79
CA GLY A 74 19.99 9.34 9.15
C GLY A 74 19.92 7.95 8.51
N PRO A 75 20.80 7.01 8.91
CA PRO A 75 20.93 5.70 8.27
C PRO A 75 19.64 4.89 8.33
N GLY A 76 18.85 4.98 9.41
CA GLY A 76 17.61 4.24 9.52
C GLY A 76 16.60 4.63 8.44
N GLY A 77 16.38 5.94 8.30
CA GLY A 77 15.56 6.52 7.25
C GLY A 77 16.04 6.13 5.86
N THR A 78 17.35 6.17 5.59
CA THR A 78 17.86 5.78 4.26
C THR A 78 17.80 4.27 3.99
N ASN A 79 18.01 3.43 5.00
CA ASN A 79 17.99 1.98 4.85
C ASN A 79 16.59 1.45 4.50
N ALA A 80 15.54 2.09 4.99
CA ALA A 80 14.16 1.68 4.68
C ALA A 80 13.74 1.98 3.24
N VAL A 81 14.41 2.90 2.53
CA VAL A 81 13.98 3.40 1.21
C VAL A 81 13.72 2.27 0.22
N THR A 82 14.59 1.27 0.14
CA THR A 82 14.40 0.13 -0.79
C THR A 82 13.13 -0.64 -0.51
N GLY A 83 12.82 -0.94 0.75
CA GLY A 83 11.60 -1.65 1.10
C GLY A 83 10.35 -0.78 0.92
N VAL A 84 10.45 0.52 1.18
CA VAL A 84 9.37 1.48 0.95
C VAL A 84 9.10 1.65 -0.55
N ALA A 85 10.13 1.69 -1.38
CA ALA A 85 10.01 1.67 -2.83
C ALA A 85 9.30 0.40 -3.33
N ALA A 86 9.63 -0.76 -2.77
CA ALA A 86 8.92 -2.00 -3.09
C ALA A 86 7.43 -1.90 -2.72
N ALA A 87 7.10 -1.39 -1.52
CA ALA A 87 5.71 -1.15 -1.13
C ALA A 87 4.99 -0.18 -2.09
N HIS A 88 5.69 0.84 -2.60
CA HIS A 88 5.14 1.76 -3.59
C HIS A 88 4.81 1.09 -4.91
N CYS A 89 5.75 0.36 -5.50
CA CYS A 89 5.56 -0.40 -6.74
C CYS A 89 4.44 -1.44 -6.59
N GLU A 90 4.34 -2.05 -5.42
CA GLU A 90 3.32 -3.04 -5.10
C GLU A 90 1.97 -2.44 -4.68
N GLN A 91 1.86 -1.12 -4.58
CA GLN A 91 0.68 -0.41 -4.08
C GLN A 91 0.22 -0.90 -2.69
N VAL A 92 1.18 -1.27 -1.85
CA VAL A 92 0.93 -1.72 -0.47
C VAL A 92 0.70 -0.51 0.42
N PRO A 93 -0.48 -0.36 1.06
CA PRO A 93 -0.71 0.70 2.03
C PRO A 93 0.20 0.49 3.24
N LEU A 94 1.06 1.46 3.51
CA LEU A 94 2.08 1.38 4.55
C LEU A 94 2.29 2.76 5.17
N VAL A 95 2.25 2.85 6.50
CA VAL A 95 2.67 4.09 7.18
C VAL A 95 4.14 3.97 7.54
N VAL A 96 4.97 4.93 7.12
CA VAL A 96 6.38 5.02 7.53
C VAL A 96 6.52 6.16 8.53
N LEU A 97 6.85 5.85 9.78
CA LEU A 97 7.17 6.83 10.81
C LEU A 97 8.69 6.96 10.91
N CYS A 98 9.21 8.13 10.54
CA CYS A 98 10.63 8.43 10.60
C CYS A 98 10.89 9.45 11.70
N GLY A 99 11.73 9.11 12.68
CA GLY A 99 12.26 10.08 13.63
C GLY A 99 13.19 11.07 12.94
N ASP A 100 13.30 12.29 13.47
CA ASP A 100 14.24 13.31 13.00
C ASP A 100 14.89 14.02 14.19
N VAL A 101 15.99 14.73 13.95
CA VAL A 101 16.63 15.58 14.96
C VAL A 101 15.66 16.65 15.45
N ALA A 102 15.90 17.17 16.66
CA ALA A 102 15.07 18.22 17.25
C ALA A 102 14.99 19.45 16.32
N GLN A 103 13.81 20.07 16.22
CA GLN A 103 13.61 21.26 15.38
C GLN A 103 14.53 22.41 15.78
N ALA A 104 14.75 22.57 17.08
CA ALA A 104 15.65 23.59 17.61
C ALA A 104 17.10 23.45 17.09
N GLY A 105 17.52 22.27 16.65
CA GLY A 105 18.85 21.98 16.14
C GLY A 105 19.00 22.03 14.61
N TRP A 106 17.94 22.39 13.89
CA TRP A 106 17.98 22.40 12.42
C TRP A 106 18.99 23.41 11.87
N GLY A 107 19.83 22.96 10.94
CA GLY A 107 20.88 23.79 10.35
C GLY A 107 22.18 23.85 11.17
N GLU A 108 22.22 23.22 12.34
CA GLU A 108 23.42 23.15 13.19
C GLU A 108 24.33 21.96 12.87
N ARG A 109 24.08 21.25 11.75
CA ARG A 109 24.81 20.05 11.31
C ARG A 109 24.74 18.93 12.37
N MET A 110 23.54 18.71 12.89
CA MET A 110 23.28 17.68 13.89
C MET A 110 23.64 16.28 13.38
N LEU A 111 24.06 15.40 14.29
CA LEU A 111 24.26 14.00 13.97
C LEU A 111 22.95 13.39 13.46
N GLN A 112 23.00 12.77 12.27
CA GLN A 112 21.83 12.17 11.60
C GLN A 112 20.72 13.17 11.20
N ASP A 113 21.05 14.45 10.99
CA ASP A 113 20.10 15.47 10.51
C ASP A 113 19.48 15.10 9.15
N MET A 114 18.16 14.87 9.15
CA MET A 114 17.37 14.62 7.94
C MET A 114 16.43 15.78 7.61
N GLY A 115 16.54 16.90 8.31
CA GLY A 115 15.72 18.09 8.11
C GLY A 115 16.10 18.88 6.85
N GLY A 116 15.53 20.09 6.73
CA GLY A 116 15.66 20.93 5.54
C GLY A 116 17.08 21.32 5.12
N GLN A 117 18.02 21.34 6.08
CA GLN A 117 19.44 21.65 5.85
C GLN A 117 20.33 20.38 5.86
N GLY A 118 19.75 19.22 6.19
CA GLY A 118 20.41 17.92 6.20
C GLY A 118 20.13 17.14 4.91
N LEU A 119 19.91 15.84 5.07
CA LEU A 119 19.63 14.92 3.94
C LEU A 119 18.23 15.06 3.34
N GLN A 120 17.31 15.79 3.99
CA GLN A 120 15.94 16.03 3.52
C GLN A 120 15.18 14.72 3.24
N VAL A 121 14.84 13.98 4.30
CA VAL A 121 14.16 12.67 4.18
C VAL A 121 12.92 12.73 3.31
N GLU A 122 12.13 13.81 3.37
CA GLU A 122 10.93 13.95 2.53
C GLU A 122 11.27 13.95 1.05
N ARG A 123 12.38 14.58 0.63
CA ARG A 123 12.82 14.56 -0.77
C ARG A 123 13.29 13.17 -1.20
N ILE A 124 13.96 12.45 -0.31
CA ILE A 124 14.39 11.06 -0.57
C ILE A 124 13.17 10.16 -0.75
N TYR A 125 12.11 10.38 0.03
CA TYR A 125 10.91 9.56 0.03
C TYR A 125 9.86 10.01 -0.98
N GLN A 126 9.94 11.24 -1.52
CA GLN A 126 9.00 11.80 -2.48
C GLN A 126 8.64 10.85 -3.64
N PRO A 127 9.61 10.23 -4.36
CA PRO A 127 9.27 9.36 -5.49
C PRO A 127 8.65 8.02 -5.08
N VAL A 128 8.76 7.64 -3.80
CA VAL A 128 8.40 6.32 -3.30
C VAL A 128 7.31 6.38 -2.23
N THR A 129 6.63 7.52 -2.05
CA THR A 129 5.52 7.67 -1.10
C THR A 129 4.39 8.53 -1.66
N ARG A 130 3.16 8.27 -1.21
CA ARG A 130 1.94 8.98 -1.62
C ARG A 130 1.85 10.38 -1.04
N ALA A 131 2.38 10.55 0.18
CA ALA A 131 2.49 11.83 0.86
C ALA A 131 3.67 11.82 1.81
N GLN A 132 4.17 13.02 2.12
CA GLN A 132 5.17 13.26 3.15
C GLN A 132 4.59 14.30 4.11
N VAL A 133 4.30 13.85 5.33
CA VAL A 133 3.74 14.67 6.39
C VAL A 133 4.83 14.90 7.43
N ARG A 134 4.92 16.10 7.99
CA ARG A 134 5.86 16.40 9.08
C ARG A 134 5.12 16.92 10.29
N LEU A 135 5.44 16.34 11.45
CA LEU A 135 4.96 16.83 12.73
C LEU A 135 5.68 18.15 13.06
N THR A 136 4.96 19.26 12.94
CA THR A 136 5.52 20.60 13.18
C THR A 136 5.24 21.13 14.58
N HIS A 137 4.18 20.66 15.23
CA HIS A 137 3.78 21.10 16.57
C HIS A 137 3.00 19.97 17.30
N PRO A 138 3.08 19.84 18.64
CA PRO A 138 2.38 18.76 19.35
C PRO A 138 0.85 18.75 19.14
N SER A 139 0.25 19.91 18.92
CA SER A 139 -1.21 20.03 18.69
C SER A 139 -1.68 19.48 17.33
N CYS A 140 -0.79 19.29 16.35
CA CYS A 140 -1.18 18.74 15.04
C CYS A 140 -1.04 17.22 14.94
N ALA A 141 -0.59 16.53 16.01
CA ALA A 141 -0.31 15.10 16.02
C ALA A 141 -1.43 14.23 15.42
N SER A 142 -2.67 14.40 15.88
CA SER A 142 -3.80 13.63 15.37
C SER A 142 -4.16 13.96 13.92
N ALA A 143 -3.99 15.22 13.50
CA ALA A 143 -4.23 15.63 12.12
C ALA A 143 -3.18 15.04 11.17
N CYS A 144 -1.90 15.08 11.54
CA CYS A 144 -0.83 14.45 10.77
C CYS A 144 -0.99 12.93 10.67
N ALA A 145 -1.45 12.28 11.75
CA ALA A 145 -1.74 10.84 11.76
C ALA A 145 -2.92 10.48 10.85
N LEU A 146 -3.96 11.32 10.80
CA LEU A 146 -5.06 11.19 9.84
C LEU A 146 -4.55 11.32 8.40
N GLU A 147 -3.83 12.40 8.12
CA GLU A 147 -3.33 12.73 6.78
C GLU A 147 -2.43 11.62 6.21
N VAL A 148 -1.45 11.16 6.99
CA VAL A 148 -0.55 10.09 6.55
C VAL A 148 -1.30 8.78 6.31
N LEU A 149 -2.29 8.46 7.15
CA LEU A 149 -3.08 7.24 6.99
C LEU A 149 -4.00 7.32 5.78
N GLU A 150 -4.67 8.45 5.55
CA GLU A 150 -5.52 8.67 4.37
C GLU A 150 -4.71 8.59 3.08
N ALA A 151 -3.52 9.20 3.05
CA ALA A 151 -2.61 9.09 1.92
C ALA A 151 -2.14 7.65 1.68
N ALA A 152 -1.79 6.91 2.74
CA ALA A 152 -1.33 5.52 2.59
C ALA A 152 -2.43 4.59 2.05
N THR A 153 -3.67 4.83 2.48
CA THR A 153 -4.81 3.95 2.22
C THR A 153 -5.77 4.49 1.15
N GLY A 154 -5.31 5.44 0.33
CA GLY A 154 -6.10 6.12 -0.70
C GLY A 154 -6.92 5.15 -1.56
N ALA A 155 -8.12 5.59 -1.95
CA ALA A 155 -9.13 4.71 -2.57
C ALA A 155 -8.74 4.19 -3.97
N GLU A 156 -8.01 4.99 -4.74
CA GLU A 156 -7.63 4.65 -6.12
C GLU A 156 -6.24 4.00 -6.19
N VAL A 157 -5.26 4.60 -5.50
CA VAL A 157 -3.86 4.16 -5.58
C VAL A 157 -3.24 4.10 -4.19
N PRO A 158 -3.47 3.02 -3.41
CA PRO A 158 -2.84 2.84 -2.12
C PRO A 158 -1.31 2.75 -2.25
N GLY A 159 -0.60 3.00 -1.16
CA GLY A 159 0.85 2.94 -1.13
C GLY A 159 1.44 3.42 0.18
N PRO A 160 2.77 3.48 0.28
CA PRO A 160 3.42 3.99 1.47
C PRO A 160 3.24 5.50 1.62
N ALA A 161 3.09 6.00 2.84
CA ALA A 161 3.13 7.43 3.16
C ALA A 161 4.06 7.68 4.35
N LEU A 162 4.82 8.77 4.29
CA LEU A 162 5.82 9.13 5.29
C LEU A 162 5.24 10.14 6.28
N LEU A 163 5.44 9.89 7.58
CA LEU A 163 5.28 10.88 8.65
C LEU A 163 6.62 11.06 9.38
N VAL A 164 7.18 12.27 9.29
CA VAL A 164 8.43 12.64 9.95
C VAL A 164 8.12 13.27 11.31
N ALA A 165 8.77 12.78 12.36
CA ALA A 165 8.55 13.17 13.74
C ALA A 165 9.87 13.69 14.38
N PRO A 166 10.09 15.01 14.41
CA PRO A 166 11.22 15.60 15.13
C PRO A 166 11.20 15.24 16.62
N LEU A 167 12.37 14.93 17.19
CA LEU A 167 12.53 14.40 18.54
C LEU A 167 11.84 15.26 19.62
N ASP A 168 12.08 16.57 19.60
CA ASP A 168 11.53 17.53 20.57
C ASP A 168 10.02 17.67 20.46
N VAL A 169 9.49 17.70 19.23
CA VAL A 169 8.04 17.78 19.00
C VAL A 169 7.35 16.47 19.38
N ALA A 170 7.93 15.33 19.02
CA ALA A 170 7.38 14.01 19.33
C ALA A 170 7.32 13.74 20.85
N ALA A 171 8.32 14.23 21.59
CA ALA A 171 8.42 14.09 23.04
C ALA A 171 7.61 15.13 23.83
N ALA A 172 7.26 16.26 23.22
CA ALA A 172 6.51 17.32 23.88
C ALA A 172 5.07 16.93 24.22
N GLU A 173 4.52 17.54 25.27
CA GLU A 173 3.14 17.35 25.70
C GLU A 173 2.18 17.80 24.60
N ALA A 174 1.21 16.94 24.28
CA ALA A 174 0.18 17.24 23.30
C ALA A 174 -1.19 17.40 23.98
N PRO A 175 -1.98 18.40 23.57
CA PRO A 175 -3.33 18.58 24.10
C PRO A 175 -4.20 17.35 23.83
N ALA A 176 -5.32 17.24 24.55
CA ALA A 176 -6.34 16.24 24.24
C ALA A 176 -6.77 16.38 22.77
N GLY A 177 -6.59 15.31 22.00
CA GLY A 177 -6.88 15.31 20.58
C GLY A 177 -8.37 15.47 20.31
N VAL A 178 -8.71 16.12 19.19
CA VAL A 178 -10.06 16.05 18.62
C VAL A 178 -10.22 14.64 18.02
N LEU A 179 -11.37 14.00 18.25
CA LEU A 179 -11.72 12.74 17.60
C LEU A 179 -11.90 12.98 16.09
N LEU A 180 -10.79 12.93 15.36
CA LEU A 180 -10.79 12.93 13.91
C LEU A 180 -11.11 11.49 13.46
N ARG A 181 -12.03 11.35 12.50
CA ARG A 181 -12.39 10.03 11.96
C ARG A 181 -12.05 10.03 10.49
N LYS A 182 -11.29 9.02 10.05
CA LYS A 182 -11.06 8.77 8.63
C LYS A 182 -12.41 8.78 7.90
N GLN A 183 -12.54 9.64 6.91
CA GLN A 183 -13.72 9.61 6.05
C GLN A 183 -13.60 8.38 5.16
N ARG A 184 -14.57 7.48 5.22
CA ARG A 184 -14.62 6.38 4.24
C ARG A 184 -14.96 7.00 2.90
N GLY A 185 -14.01 6.99 1.96
CA GLY A 185 -14.30 7.34 0.58
C GLY A 185 -15.51 6.54 0.11
N ARG A 186 -16.60 7.24 -0.23
CA ARG A 186 -17.73 6.60 -0.88
C ARG A 186 -17.37 6.49 -2.35
N LEU A 187 -17.36 5.27 -2.89
CA LEU A 187 -17.47 5.10 -4.33
C LEU A 187 -18.72 5.88 -4.78
N PRO A 188 -18.64 6.68 -5.87
CA PRO A 188 -19.81 7.31 -6.44
C PRO A 188 -20.88 6.23 -6.68
N ARG A 189 -22.04 6.37 -6.05
CA ARG A 189 -23.19 5.46 -6.25
C ARG A 189 -23.92 5.92 -7.50
N ASP A 190 -23.23 5.88 -8.62
CA ASP A 190 -23.74 6.46 -9.85
C ASP A 190 -24.38 5.33 -10.65
N GLY A 191 -25.60 5.56 -11.15
CA GLY A 191 -26.34 4.57 -11.96
C GLY A 191 -25.56 4.07 -13.18
N GLY A 192 -24.58 4.84 -13.66
CA GLY A 192 -23.70 4.47 -14.77
C GLY A 192 -22.88 3.21 -14.54
N LEU A 193 -22.55 2.84 -13.29
CA LEU A 193 -21.83 1.58 -13.03
C LEU A 193 -22.63 0.35 -13.43
N VAL A 194 -23.95 0.38 -13.26
CA VAL A 194 -24.84 -0.72 -13.66
C VAL A 194 -24.90 -0.82 -15.18
N ASP A 195 -25.00 0.32 -15.87
CA ASP A 195 -24.99 0.36 -17.33
C ASP A 195 -23.66 -0.12 -17.91
N ILE A 196 -22.52 0.30 -17.33
CA ILE A 196 -21.18 -0.17 -17.73
C ILE A 196 -21.05 -1.68 -17.52
N ALA A 197 -21.51 -2.20 -16.38
CA ALA A 197 -21.46 -3.63 -16.09
C ALA A 197 -22.32 -4.42 -17.09
N ARG A 198 -23.52 -3.93 -17.44
CA ARG A 198 -24.37 -4.55 -18.46
C ARG A 198 -23.71 -4.54 -19.84
N MET A 199 -23.19 -3.40 -20.29
CA MET A 199 -22.48 -3.31 -21.58
C MET A 199 -21.27 -4.24 -21.63
N THR A 200 -20.52 -4.33 -20.53
CA THR A 200 -19.36 -5.22 -20.42
C THR A 200 -19.80 -6.69 -20.54
N ALA A 201 -20.89 -7.07 -19.88
CA ALA A 201 -21.45 -8.42 -19.99
C ALA A 201 -21.91 -8.74 -21.42
N GLU A 202 -22.54 -7.78 -22.12
CA GLU A 202 -22.96 -7.94 -23.52
C GLU A 202 -21.77 -8.14 -24.46
N VAL A 203 -20.70 -7.34 -24.31
CA VAL A 203 -19.45 -7.49 -25.09
C VAL A 203 -18.82 -8.86 -24.84
N LEU A 204 -18.71 -9.27 -23.58
CA LEU A 204 -18.13 -10.56 -23.21
C LEU A 204 -18.97 -11.74 -23.70
N ALA A 205 -20.29 -11.61 -23.73
CA ALA A 205 -21.19 -12.67 -24.20
C ALA A 205 -21.20 -12.81 -25.74
N ALA A 206 -20.93 -11.72 -26.47
CA ALA A 206 -20.84 -11.73 -27.93
C ALA A 206 -19.46 -12.19 -28.45
N ALA A 207 -18.44 -12.18 -27.60
CA ALA A 207 -17.08 -12.58 -27.93
C ALA A 207 -16.94 -14.09 -28.19
N GLU A 208 -16.17 -14.47 -29.20
CA GLU A 208 -15.84 -15.86 -29.49
C GLU A 208 -14.74 -16.40 -28.57
N ARG A 209 -13.80 -15.54 -28.15
CA ARG A 209 -12.63 -15.90 -27.33
C ARG A 209 -12.39 -14.90 -26.20
N PRO A 210 -13.37 -14.71 -25.30
CA PRO A 210 -13.26 -13.80 -24.18
C PRO A 210 -12.24 -14.27 -23.12
N LEU A 211 -11.60 -13.33 -22.44
CA LEU A 211 -10.65 -13.61 -21.36
C LEU A 211 -10.89 -12.70 -20.16
N ILE A 212 -10.87 -13.26 -18.95
CA ILE A 212 -10.79 -12.47 -17.71
C ILE A 212 -9.33 -12.43 -17.24
N VAL A 213 -8.79 -11.23 -17.01
CA VAL A 213 -7.45 -11.02 -16.46
C VAL A 213 -7.58 -10.50 -15.04
N VAL A 214 -7.13 -11.31 -14.08
CA VAL A 214 -7.26 -11.04 -12.64
C VAL A 214 -5.94 -10.54 -12.09
N GLY A 215 -5.94 -9.31 -11.59
CA GLY A 215 -4.83 -8.68 -10.89
C GLY A 215 -4.98 -8.69 -9.37
N ALA A 216 -3.92 -8.32 -8.65
CA ALA A 216 -3.88 -8.34 -7.19
C ALA A 216 -4.93 -7.41 -6.54
N GLY A 217 -5.28 -6.31 -7.21
CA GLY A 217 -6.32 -5.38 -6.73
C GLY A 217 -7.72 -6.01 -6.65
N ALA A 218 -7.95 -7.15 -7.31
CA ALA A 218 -9.21 -7.89 -7.21
C ALA A 218 -9.30 -8.74 -5.93
N GLY A 219 -8.27 -8.79 -5.08
CA GLY A 219 -8.17 -9.72 -3.95
C GLY A 219 -9.38 -9.77 -3.03
N ALA A 220 -9.89 -8.61 -2.60
CA ALA A 220 -11.07 -8.52 -1.72
C ALA A 220 -12.36 -9.05 -2.38
N SER A 221 -12.39 -9.10 -3.71
CA SER A 221 -13.54 -9.48 -4.53
C SER A 221 -13.26 -10.70 -5.41
N ALA A 222 -12.20 -11.48 -5.12
CA ALA A 222 -11.79 -12.59 -5.96
C ALA A 222 -12.90 -13.65 -6.14
N TRP A 223 -13.75 -13.82 -5.13
CA TRP A 223 -14.92 -14.69 -5.17
C TRP A 223 -16.00 -14.21 -6.17
N LEU A 224 -16.20 -12.88 -6.31
CA LEU A 224 -17.09 -12.31 -7.32
C LEU A 224 -16.54 -12.50 -8.73
N VAL A 225 -15.22 -12.35 -8.88
CA VAL A 225 -14.55 -12.59 -10.17
C VAL A 225 -14.71 -14.05 -10.59
N ARG A 226 -14.53 -14.98 -9.64
CA ARG A 226 -14.80 -16.41 -9.85
C ARG A 226 -16.25 -16.66 -10.27
N GLN A 227 -17.22 -16.09 -9.54
CA GLN A 227 -18.64 -16.23 -9.84
C GLN A 227 -18.98 -15.70 -11.24
N ALA A 228 -18.40 -14.57 -11.64
CA ALA A 228 -18.58 -13.99 -12.97
C ALA A 228 -18.00 -14.92 -14.07
N ALA A 229 -16.79 -15.46 -13.84
CA ALA A 229 -16.17 -16.42 -14.77
C ALA A 229 -17.02 -17.69 -14.95
N GLU A 230 -17.55 -18.25 -13.86
CA GLU A 230 -18.44 -19.41 -13.88
C GLU A 230 -19.78 -19.10 -14.59
N THR A 231 -20.38 -17.94 -14.31
CA THR A 231 -21.67 -17.54 -14.87
C THR A 231 -21.60 -17.29 -16.38
N LEU A 232 -20.53 -16.63 -16.83
CA LEU A 232 -20.32 -16.32 -18.24
C LEU A 232 -19.60 -17.46 -19.00
N ASN A 233 -19.12 -18.48 -18.29
CA ASN A 233 -18.29 -19.56 -18.82
C ASN A 233 -17.03 -19.04 -19.55
N ILE A 234 -16.37 -18.04 -18.96
CA ILE A 234 -15.21 -17.36 -19.55
C ILE A 234 -13.93 -17.83 -18.84
N PRO A 235 -12.88 -18.24 -19.59
CA PRO A 235 -11.60 -18.57 -18.97
C PRO A 235 -10.95 -17.35 -18.32
N PHE A 236 -10.21 -17.58 -17.25
CA PHE A 236 -9.49 -16.52 -16.55
C PHE A 236 -8.01 -16.83 -16.41
N THR A 237 -7.20 -15.77 -16.34
CA THR A 237 -5.77 -15.82 -16.07
C THR A 237 -5.42 -14.85 -14.94
N THR A 238 -4.36 -15.12 -14.19
CA THR A 238 -3.94 -14.27 -13.07
C THR A 238 -2.61 -13.59 -13.37
N THR A 239 -2.44 -12.32 -13.01
CA THR A 239 -1.10 -11.70 -13.02
C THR A 239 -0.18 -12.39 -11.99
N PRO A 240 1.15 -12.22 -12.07
CA PRO A 240 2.07 -12.83 -11.12
C PRO A 240 1.73 -12.57 -9.65
N ARG A 241 1.25 -11.36 -9.32
CA ARG A 241 0.84 -10.98 -7.95
C ARG A 241 -0.54 -11.49 -7.54
N ALA A 242 -1.35 -11.93 -8.50
CA ALA A 242 -2.70 -12.42 -8.26
C ALA A 242 -2.78 -13.95 -8.13
N LYS A 243 -1.65 -14.65 -8.25
CA LYS A 243 -1.59 -16.11 -8.12
C LYS A 243 -2.18 -16.56 -6.78
N GLY A 244 -3.08 -17.52 -6.84
CA GLY A 244 -3.75 -18.06 -5.67
C GLY A 244 -4.98 -17.27 -5.19
N LEU A 245 -5.31 -16.11 -5.77
CA LEU A 245 -6.58 -15.42 -5.46
C LEU A 245 -7.81 -16.23 -5.87
N ILE A 246 -7.70 -16.99 -6.96
CA ILE A 246 -8.67 -17.98 -7.41
C ILE A 246 -7.91 -19.30 -7.60
N ASP A 247 -8.53 -20.44 -7.25
CA ASP A 247 -7.90 -21.76 -7.36
C ASP A 247 -7.44 -22.05 -8.79
N GLU A 248 -6.14 -22.23 -9.00
CA GLU A 248 -5.53 -22.52 -10.31
C GLU A 248 -5.90 -23.91 -10.86
N ARG A 249 -6.56 -24.76 -10.05
CA ARG A 249 -7.13 -26.05 -10.49
C ARG A 249 -8.54 -25.90 -11.06
N HIS A 250 -9.13 -24.71 -10.98
CA HIS A 250 -10.44 -24.43 -11.54
C HIS A 250 -10.45 -24.73 -13.05
N PRO A 251 -11.48 -25.38 -13.61
CA PRO A 251 -11.52 -25.77 -15.02
C PRO A 251 -11.34 -24.61 -16.01
N LEU A 252 -11.79 -23.41 -15.63
CA LEU A 252 -11.64 -22.17 -16.41
C LEU A 252 -10.29 -21.46 -16.20
N SER A 253 -9.41 -21.97 -15.33
CA SER A 253 -8.12 -21.31 -15.06
C SER A 253 -7.09 -21.60 -16.16
N LEU A 254 -6.55 -20.54 -16.74
CA LEU A 254 -5.36 -20.55 -17.59
C LEU A 254 -4.06 -20.36 -16.78
N ARG A 255 -4.15 -20.31 -15.44
CA ARG A 255 -3.05 -20.01 -14.51
C ARG A 255 -2.44 -18.62 -14.75
N GLY A 256 -1.14 -18.45 -14.52
CA GLY A 256 -0.48 -17.14 -14.62
C GLY A 256 -0.30 -16.63 -16.05
N CYS A 257 -0.54 -15.34 -16.28
CA CYS A 257 -0.12 -14.59 -17.48
C CYS A 257 1.22 -13.84 -17.25
N GLY A 258 1.59 -12.99 -18.22
CA GLY A 258 2.77 -12.12 -18.12
C GLY A 258 4.05 -12.70 -18.72
N MET A 259 5.18 -12.12 -18.32
CA MET A 259 6.50 -12.51 -18.84
C MET A 259 6.79 -14.01 -18.66
N ALA A 260 6.42 -14.56 -17.51
CA ALA A 260 6.51 -15.99 -17.18
C ALA A 260 5.15 -16.72 -17.31
N ALA A 261 4.35 -16.36 -18.32
CA ALA A 261 3.03 -16.95 -18.54
C ALA A 261 3.06 -18.48 -18.67
N SER A 262 2.01 -19.12 -18.17
CA SER A 262 1.75 -20.54 -18.30
C SER A 262 1.58 -20.93 -19.78
N TRP A 263 1.82 -22.21 -20.10
CA TRP A 263 1.57 -22.73 -21.43
C TRP A 263 0.11 -22.57 -21.87
N TRP A 264 -0.84 -22.74 -20.95
CA TRP A 264 -2.28 -22.63 -21.22
C TRP A 264 -2.66 -21.19 -21.59
N ALA A 265 -2.20 -20.22 -20.80
CA ALA A 265 -2.42 -18.80 -21.06
C ALA A 265 -1.83 -18.41 -22.43
N ARG A 266 -0.57 -18.78 -22.70
CA ARG A 266 0.09 -18.51 -23.99
C ARG A 266 -0.64 -19.14 -25.17
N ARG A 267 -1.07 -20.40 -25.04
CA ARG A 267 -1.79 -21.11 -26.11
C ARG A 267 -3.16 -20.49 -26.38
N TYR A 268 -3.86 -20.03 -25.35
CA TYR A 268 -5.14 -19.36 -25.50
C TYR A 268 -4.97 -18.01 -26.20
N THR A 269 -4.06 -17.16 -25.70
CA THR A 269 -3.83 -15.81 -26.24
C THR A 269 -3.23 -15.82 -27.65
N ALA A 270 -2.39 -16.81 -27.98
CA ALA A 270 -1.84 -16.97 -29.33
C ALA A 270 -2.89 -17.18 -30.44
N LYS A 271 -4.13 -17.58 -30.08
CA LYS A 271 -5.25 -17.69 -31.02
C LYS A 271 -5.99 -16.36 -31.24
N GLY A 272 -5.56 -15.30 -30.57
CA GLY A 272 -6.20 -13.98 -30.58
C GLY A 272 -7.41 -13.95 -29.66
N VAL A 273 -7.30 -13.20 -28.56
CA VAL A 273 -8.44 -12.81 -27.71
C VAL A 273 -9.16 -11.64 -28.38
N ASP A 274 -10.49 -11.69 -28.43
CA ASP A 274 -11.34 -10.66 -29.04
C ASP A 274 -12.02 -9.76 -28.00
N ALA A 275 -12.17 -10.20 -26.75
CA ALA A 275 -12.58 -9.35 -25.63
C ALA A 275 -11.84 -9.73 -24.33
N ALA A 276 -11.36 -8.74 -23.59
CA ALA A 276 -10.70 -8.97 -22.30
C ALA A 276 -11.30 -8.12 -21.18
N LEU A 277 -11.73 -8.75 -20.09
CA LEU A 277 -12.11 -8.08 -18.84
C LEU A 277 -10.92 -8.05 -17.89
N VAL A 278 -10.32 -6.87 -17.72
CA VAL A 278 -9.16 -6.66 -16.86
C VAL A 278 -9.61 -6.11 -15.51
N LEU A 279 -9.28 -6.80 -14.43
CA LEU A 279 -9.70 -6.43 -13.07
C LEU A 279 -8.50 -6.34 -12.12
N GLY A 280 -8.28 -5.16 -11.54
CA GLY A 280 -7.33 -4.99 -10.43
C GLY A 280 -5.85 -5.09 -10.82
N THR A 281 -5.48 -4.68 -12.02
CA THR A 281 -4.09 -4.54 -12.49
C THR A 281 -3.93 -3.28 -13.33
N ASP A 282 -2.74 -2.70 -13.27
CA ASP A 282 -2.25 -1.57 -14.07
C ASP A 282 -1.62 -1.99 -15.41
N LEU A 283 -1.64 -3.28 -15.73
CA LEU A 283 -1.11 -3.84 -16.98
C LEU A 283 0.39 -3.57 -17.19
N ASP A 284 1.18 -3.62 -16.11
CA ASP A 284 2.63 -3.50 -16.19
C ASP A 284 3.28 -4.58 -17.07
N ASP A 285 4.51 -4.32 -17.53
CA ASP A 285 5.26 -5.21 -18.43
C ASP A 285 5.43 -6.62 -17.83
N CYS A 286 5.50 -6.75 -16.51
CA CYS A 286 5.57 -8.06 -15.85
C CYS A 286 4.26 -8.84 -15.98
N SER A 287 3.12 -8.15 -15.82
CA SER A 287 1.76 -8.71 -15.79
C SER A 287 1.27 -9.12 -17.17
N ILE A 288 1.63 -8.38 -18.24
CA ILE A 288 1.22 -8.71 -19.61
C ILE A 288 2.32 -9.36 -20.45
N GLY A 289 3.58 -9.03 -20.20
CA GLY A 289 4.71 -9.49 -21.00
C GLY A 289 4.62 -9.06 -22.48
N PRO A 290 5.39 -9.71 -23.37
CA PRO A 290 5.46 -9.31 -24.78
C PRO A 290 4.22 -9.72 -25.60
N THR A 291 3.22 -10.35 -24.98
CA THR A 291 2.03 -10.84 -25.69
C THR A 291 0.88 -9.87 -25.44
N PRO A 292 0.37 -9.15 -26.47
CA PRO A 292 -0.78 -8.29 -26.29
C PRO A 292 -1.98 -9.11 -25.82
N LEU A 293 -2.71 -8.59 -24.83
CA LEU A 293 -3.86 -9.27 -24.22
C LEU A 293 -5.00 -9.49 -25.21
N VAL A 294 -5.09 -8.65 -26.23
CA VAL A 294 -6.13 -8.65 -27.26
C VAL A 294 -5.44 -8.70 -28.63
N GLY A 295 -5.95 -9.53 -29.54
CA GLY A 295 -5.37 -9.71 -30.87
C GLY A 295 -5.60 -8.52 -31.81
N PRO A 296 -4.82 -8.37 -32.89
CA PRO A 296 -5.07 -7.36 -33.90
C PRO A 296 -6.45 -7.61 -34.56
N GLY A 297 -7.37 -6.66 -34.43
CA GLY A 297 -8.72 -6.71 -35.02
C GLY A 297 -9.89 -6.76 -34.03
N ALA A 298 -9.64 -6.76 -32.72
CA ALA A 298 -10.69 -6.49 -31.74
C ALA A 298 -10.99 -4.98 -31.71
N GLY A 299 -12.19 -4.61 -32.13
CA GLY A 299 -12.72 -3.25 -32.09
C GLY A 299 -13.70 -3.07 -30.94
#